data_AF-A0A1F7JCD3-F1
#
_entry.id   AF-A0A1F7JCD3-F1
#
_cell.length_a   1.000
_cell.length_b   1.000
_cell.length_c   1.000
_cell.angle_alpha   90.00
_cell.angle_beta   90.00
_cell.angle_gamma   90.00
#
_symmetry.space_group_name_H-M   'P 1'
#
loop_
_entity.id
_entity.type
_entity.pdbx_description
1 polymer ?
#
loop_
_entity_poly.entity_id
_entity_poly.type
_entity_poly.pdbx_seq_one_letter_code
_entity_poly.pdbx_strand_id
1 'polypeptide(L)'
;MMTLNKLYSVINSRKKKLPAKSYTASLIRGGSDSILKKVAEESAEVVIACKNNQQREMINEIADLWYHVLVLLAVKNINLKDIFYELEKRSKK
;
A
#
# COMPACT_ATOMS: atom_id res chain seq x y z
N MET A 1 2.67 1.09 -14.23
CA MET A 1 1.25 0.94 -13.79
C MET A 1 0.77 -0.52 -13.74
N MET A 2 1.21 -1.42 -14.64
CA MET A 2 0.76 -2.83 -14.65
C MET A 2 1.00 -3.57 -13.33
N THR A 3 2.14 -3.32 -12.65
CA THR A 3 2.48 -3.97 -11.37
C THR A 3 1.51 -3.63 -10.25
N LEU A 4 1.15 -2.35 -10.07
CA LEU A 4 0.20 -1.95 -9.03
C LEU A 4 -1.21 -2.47 -9.30
N ASN A 5 -1.67 -2.44 -10.55
CA ASN A 5 -2.97 -3.01 -10.91
C ASN A 5 -3.03 -4.53 -10.61
N LYS A 6 -1.96 -5.27 -10.96
CA LYS A 6 -1.83 -6.70 -10.63
C LYS A 6 -1.87 -6.92 -9.12
N LEU A 7 -1.07 -6.16 -8.36
CA LEU A 7 -0.99 -6.27 -6.91
C LEU A 7 -2.33 -5.93 -6.24
N TYR A 8 -2.98 -4.84 -6.66
CA TYR A 8 -4.29 -4.42 -6.18
C TYR A 8 -5.39 -5.46 -6.49
N SER A 9 -5.33 -6.11 -7.66
CA SER A 9 -6.22 -7.22 -7.99
C SER A 9 -6.02 -8.42 -7.06
N VAL A 10 -4.77 -8.78 -6.76
CA VAL A 10 -4.43 -9.84 -5.80
C VAL A 10 -4.94 -9.48 -4.40
N ILE A 11 -4.75 -8.24 -3.95
CA ILE A 11 -5.25 -7.75 -2.65
C ILE A 11 -6.77 -7.86 -2.59
N ASN A 12 -7.50 -7.44 -3.62
CA ASN A 12 -8.96 -7.55 -3.68
C ASN A 12 -9.43 -9.02 -3.69
N SER A 13 -8.72 -9.92 -4.38
CA SER A 13 -8.98 -11.35 -4.33
C SER A 13 -8.82 -11.90 -2.90
N ARG A 14 -7.77 -11.48 -2.18
CA ARG A 14 -7.53 -11.85 -0.79
C ARG A 14 -8.56 -11.25 0.18
N LYS A 15 -9.03 -10.01 -0.07
CA LYS A 15 -10.13 -9.38 0.68
C LYS A 15 -11.40 -10.23 0.61
N LYS A 16 -11.71 -10.79 -0.56
CA LYS A 16 -12.90 -11.65 -0.75
C LYS A 16 -12.73 -13.04 -0.12
N LYS A 17 -11.55 -13.65 -0.22
CA LYS A 17 -11.32 -15.05 0.21
C LYS A 17 -10.86 -15.20 1.65
N LEU A 18 -10.26 -14.16 2.24
CA LEU A 18 -9.67 -14.14 3.59
C LEU A 18 -8.87 -15.40 3.99
N PRO A 19 -7.92 -15.89 3.16
CA PRO A 19 -7.17 -17.11 3.46
C PRO A 19 -6.43 -17.01 4.81
N ALA A 20 -6.48 -18.08 5.60
CA ALA A 20 -5.97 -18.08 6.98
C ALA A 20 -4.49 -17.66 7.07
N LYS A 21 -3.62 -18.24 6.20
CA LYS A 21 -2.16 -18.04 6.20
C LYS A 21 -1.67 -16.83 5.36
N SER A 22 -2.53 -15.84 5.09
CA SER A 22 -2.14 -14.67 4.29
C SER A 22 -1.95 -13.43 5.15
N TYR A 23 -0.79 -12.79 5.01
CA TYR A 23 -0.49 -11.49 5.62
C TYR A 23 -1.51 -10.40 5.23
N THR A 24 -1.89 -10.30 3.96
CA THR A 24 -2.94 -9.37 3.53
C THR A 24 -4.26 -9.64 4.24
N ALA A 25 -4.62 -10.92 4.42
CA ALA A 25 -5.87 -11.27 5.09
C ALA A 25 -5.83 -10.95 6.59
N SER A 26 -4.68 -11.10 7.27
CA SER A 26 -4.55 -10.71 8.67
C SER A 26 -4.67 -9.19 8.86
N LEU A 27 -4.08 -8.38 7.97
CA LEU A 27 -4.27 -6.92 7.98
C LEU A 27 -5.74 -6.54 7.83
N ILE A 28 -6.43 -7.14 6.85
CA ILE A 28 -7.84 -6.87 6.58
C ILE A 28 -8.72 -7.29 7.78
N ARG A 29 -8.46 -8.45 8.39
CA ARG A 29 -9.15 -8.89 9.62
C ARG A 29 -8.90 -7.94 10.79
N GLY A 30 -7.71 -7.36 10.88
CA GLY A 30 -7.36 -6.34 11.88
C GLY A 30 -8.01 -4.98 11.66
N GLY A 31 -8.77 -4.79 10.58
CA GLY A 31 -9.51 -3.56 10.33
C GLY A 31 -8.64 -2.35 9.99
N SER A 32 -9.23 -1.16 10.08
CA SER A 32 -8.57 0.09 9.68
C SER A 32 -7.34 0.38 10.55
N ASP A 33 -7.39 0.11 11.84
CA ASP A 33 -6.30 0.45 12.78
C ASP A 33 -5.02 -0.33 12.48
N SER A 34 -5.14 -1.63 12.19
CA SER A 34 -3.99 -2.47 11.81
C SER A 34 -3.30 -1.98 10.53
N ILE A 35 -4.11 -1.56 9.55
CA ILE A 35 -3.61 -1.05 8.27
C ILE A 35 -2.98 0.34 8.43
N LEU A 36 -3.65 1.25 9.14
CA LEU A 36 -3.17 2.62 9.36
C LEU A 36 -1.88 2.65 10.19
N LYS A 37 -1.75 1.74 11.16
CA LYS A 37 -0.50 1.57 11.92
C LYS A 37 0.66 1.26 10.97
N LYS A 38 0.50 0.32 10.04
CA LYS A 38 1.55 0.01 9.05
C LYS A 38 1.80 1.17 8.10
N VAL A 39 0.77 1.87 7.61
CA VAL A 39 0.99 3.07 6.78
C VAL A 39 1.84 4.12 7.51
N ALA A 40 1.57 4.35 8.80
CA ALA A 40 2.35 5.29 9.61
C ALA A 40 3.80 4.79 9.84
N GLU A 41 3.96 3.51 10.18
CA GLU A 41 5.27 2.85 10.36
C GLU A 41 6.14 2.98 9.11
N GLU A 42 5.65 2.53 7.95
CA GLU A 42 6.40 2.59 6.69
C GLU A 42 6.73 4.03 6.26
N SER A 43 5.82 4.97 6.53
CA SER A 43 6.09 6.38 6.24
C SER A 43 7.25 6.93 7.07
N ALA A 44 7.39 6.50 8.33
CA ALA A 44 8.51 6.88 9.18
C ALA A 44 9.80 6.19 8.75
N GLU A 45 9.74 4.93 8.33
CA GLU A 45 10.89 4.17 7.85
C GLU A 45 11.45 4.75 6.54
N VAL A 46 10.60 5.21 5.62
CA VAL A 46 11.04 5.98 4.42
C VAL A 46 11.86 7.22 4.83
N VAL A 47 11.38 7.97 5.83
CA VAL A 47 12.08 9.18 6.31
C VAL A 47 13.44 8.82 6.91
N ILE A 48 13.50 7.75 7.71
CA ILE A 48 14.74 7.28 8.35
C ILE A 48 15.74 6.79 7.29
N ALA A 49 15.32 5.91 6.38
CA ALA A 49 16.17 5.37 5.32
C ALA A 49 16.73 6.49 4.42
N CYS A 50 15.92 7.54 4.17
CA CYS A 50 16.37 8.74 3.47
C CYS A 50 17.45 9.50 4.24
N LYS A 51 17.22 9.78 5.52
CA LYS A 51 18.21 10.48 6.36
C LYS A 51 19.54 9.73 6.48
N ASN A 52 19.51 8.41 6.42
CA ASN A 52 20.68 7.56 6.55
C ASN A 52 21.40 7.27 5.22
N ASN A 53 20.92 7.81 4.08
CA ASN A 53 21.45 7.54 2.74
C ASN A 53 21.46 6.04 2.36
N GLN A 54 20.52 5.26 2.89
CA GLN A 54 20.42 3.82 2.65
C GLN A 54 19.49 3.57 1.44
N GLN A 55 20.01 3.72 0.22
CA GLN A 55 19.21 3.65 -1.00
C GLN A 55 18.37 2.36 -1.12
N ARG A 56 18.94 1.21 -0.76
CA ARG A 56 18.24 -0.07 -0.85
C ARG A 56 17.07 -0.15 0.13
N GLU A 57 17.27 0.34 1.36
CA GLU A 57 16.22 0.38 2.37
C GLU A 57 15.11 1.34 1.93
N MET A 58 15.47 2.53 1.46
CA MET A 58 14.50 3.49 0.94
C MET A 58 13.61 2.89 -0.16
N ILE A 59 14.18 2.12 -1.10
CA ILE A 59 13.39 1.43 -2.14
C ILE A 59 12.42 0.41 -1.52
N ASN A 60 12.86 -0.33 -0.51
CA ASN A 60 12.02 -1.32 0.18
C ASN A 60 10.87 -0.64 0.93
N GLU A 61 11.14 0.40 1.72
CA GLU A 61 10.09 1.04 2.54
C GLU A 61 9.10 1.84 1.68
N ILE A 62 9.55 2.41 0.56
CA ILE A 62 8.62 2.99 -0.40
C ILE A 62 7.72 1.90 -1.00
N ALA A 63 8.28 0.73 -1.33
CA ALA A 63 7.48 -0.37 -1.86
C ALA A 63 6.47 -0.90 -0.82
N ASP A 64 6.86 -1.00 0.45
CA ASP A 64 5.97 -1.46 1.51
C ASP A 64 4.89 -0.43 1.85
N LEU A 65 5.25 0.86 1.92
CA LEU A 65 4.29 1.96 2.03
C LEU A 65 3.24 1.89 0.91
N TRP A 66 3.67 1.71 -0.34
CA TRP A 66 2.75 1.58 -1.47
C TRP A 66 1.86 0.35 -1.33
N TYR A 67 2.40 -0.80 -0.91
CA TYR A 67 1.61 -2.00 -0.65
C TYR A 67 0.54 -1.75 0.42
N HIS A 68 0.89 -1.13 1.55
CA HIS A 68 -0.05 -0.83 2.63
C HIS A 68 -1.11 0.20 2.23
N VAL A 69 -0.76 1.19 1.42
CA VAL A 69 -1.73 2.10 0.80
C VAL A 69 -2.70 1.34 -0.11
N LEU A 70 -2.23 0.39 -0.94
CA LEU A 70 -3.13 -0.43 -1.77
C LEU A 70 -4.09 -1.28 -0.93
N VAL A 71 -3.64 -1.83 0.20
CA VAL A 71 -4.51 -2.55 1.15
C VAL A 71 -5.56 -1.61 1.75
N LEU A 72 -5.18 -0.40 2.14
CA LEU A 72 -6.10 0.62 2.64
C LEU A 72 -7.17 0.96 1.61
N LEU A 73 -6.78 1.22 0.35
CA LEU A 73 -7.72 1.50 -0.75
C LEU A 73 -8.70 0.34 -0.94
N ALA A 74 -8.21 -0.90 -0.91
CA ALA A 74 -9.06 -2.07 -1.06
C ALA A 74 -10.09 -2.18 0.08
N VAL A 75 -9.68 -1.95 1.34
CA VAL A 75 -10.60 -1.96 2.49
C VAL A 75 -11.63 -0.83 2.42
N LYS A 76 -11.22 0.37 2.02
CA LYS A 76 -12.10 1.53 1.85
C LYS A 76 -12.94 1.51 0.57
N ASN A 77 -12.80 0.47 -0.28
CA ASN A 77 -13.46 0.34 -1.57
C ASN A 77 -13.17 1.50 -2.54
N ILE A 78 -11.97 2.10 -2.45
CA ILE A 78 -11.53 3.17 -3.35
C ILE A 78 -10.84 2.53 -4.55
N ASN A 79 -11.24 2.91 -5.76
CA ASN A 79 -10.65 2.37 -6.98
C ASN A 79 -9.25 2.95 -7.19
N LEU A 80 -8.27 2.09 -7.48
CA LEU A 80 -6.90 2.52 -7.81
C LEU A 80 -6.87 3.46 -9.04
N LYS A 81 -7.84 3.34 -9.96
CA LYS A 81 -7.98 4.24 -11.10
C LYS A 81 -8.19 5.71 -10.68
N ASP A 82 -8.90 5.94 -9.58
CA ASP A 82 -9.16 7.30 -9.10
C ASP A 82 -7.87 7.96 -8.59
N ILE A 83 -7.00 7.17 -7.94
CA ILE A 83 -5.66 7.62 -7.53
C ILE A 83 -4.79 7.96 -8.74
N PHE A 84 -4.82 7.13 -9.79
CA PHE A 84 -4.07 7.43 -11.02
C PHE A 84 -4.57 8.68 -11.72
N TYR A 85 -5.88 8.89 -11.79
CA TYR A 85 -6.45 10.11 -12.34
C TYR A 85 -5.96 11.35 -11.58
N GLU A 86 -5.93 11.28 -10.25
CA GLU A 86 -5.43 12.38 -9.44
C GLU A 86 -3.91 12.60 -9.57
N LEU A 87 -3.12 11.53 -9.74
CA LEU A 87 -1.69 11.65 -10.06
C LEU A 87 -1.44 12.25 -11.45
N GLU A 88 -2.25 11.89 -12.46
CA GLU A 88 -2.15 12.45 -13.81
C GLU A 88 -2.45 13.96 -13.83
N LYS A 89 -3.41 14.43 -13.02
CA LYS A 89 -3.62 15.88 -12.85
C LYS A 89 -2.39 16.58 -12.30
N ARG A 90 -1.66 15.95 -11.38
CA ARG A 90 -0.45 16.53 -10.78
C ARG A 90 0.70 16.63 -11.78
N SER A 91 0.82 15.71 -12.74
CA SER A 91 1.87 15.80 -13.77
C SER A 91 1.64 16.90 -14.82
N LYS A 92 0.47 17.56 -14.79
CA LYS A 92 0.11 18.68 -15.68
C LYS A 92 0.23 20.05 -14.99
N LYS A 93 0.64 20.06 -13.72
CA LYS A 93 0.98 21.27 -12.97
C LYS A 93 2.46 21.53 -13.09
#